data_AF-A0A831JLB2-F1
#
_entry.id   AF-A0A831JLB2-F1
#
_cell.length_a   1.000
_cell.length_b   1.000
_cell.length_c   1.000
_cell.angle_alpha   90.00
_cell.angle_beta   90.00
_cell.angle_gamma   90.00
#
_symmetry.space_group_name_H-M   'P 1'
#
loop_
_entity.id
_entity.type
_entity.pdbx_description
1 polymer ?
#
loop_
_entity_poly.entity_id
_entity_poly.type
_entity_poly.pdbx_seq_one_letter_code
_entity_poly.pdbx_strand_id
1 'polypeptide(L)'
;DVLSFPLAEFEDTYGEVEEIEEDSEEVQPIGDIVISLEKALEQSMEYGHSFEREVAYLTAHSMLHLLGYDHETEEERKIMREKEEEVMARLNIGR
;
A
#
# COMPACT_ATOMS: atom_id res chain seq x y z
N ASP A 1 2.36 -1.40 12.64
CA ASP A 1 3.60 -1.61 11.87
C ASP A 1 3.35 -2.72 10.87
N VAL A 2 3.94 -2.61 9.68
CA VAL A 2 3.59 -3.43 8.52
C VAL A 2 4.82 -3.82 7.72
N LEU A 3 4.82 -5.04 7.20
CA LEU A 3 5.83 -5.54 6.26
C LEU A 3 5.15 -5.94 4.95
N SER A 4 5.78 -5.57 3.83
CA SER A 4 5.34 -5.92 2.48
C SER A 4 6.42 -6.78 1.81
N PHE A 5 6.02 -7.90 1.22
CA PHE A 5 6.92 -8.84 0.53
C PHE A 5 6.46 -9.00 -0.93
N PRO A 6 7.05 -8.26 -1.87
CA PRO A 6 6.70 -8.40 -3.29
C PRO A 6 7.09 -9.79 -3.81
N LEU A 7 6.19 -10.42 -4.57
CA LEU A 7 6.41 -11.68 -5.28
C LEU A 7 6.80 -11.45 -6.75
N ALA A 8 6.39 -10.32 -7.31
CA ALA A 8 6.83 -9.84 -8.62
C ALA A 8 7.87 -8.73 -8.41
N GLU A 9 9.02 -8.84 -9.07
CA GLU A 9 9.95 -7.72 -9.23
C GLU A 9 9.36 -6.80 -10.30
N PHE A 10 8.62 -5.76 -9.90
CA PHE A 10 8.27 -4.67 -10.81
C PHE A 10 9.56 -3.89 -11.09
N GLU A 11 10.33 -4.32 -12.08
CA GLU A 11 11.62 -3.72 -12.45
C GLU A 11 11.37 -2.31 -13.05
N ASP A 12 11.66 -1.28 -12.27
CA ASP A 12 11.95 0.13 -12.63
C ASP A 12 11.06 0.85 -13.67
N THR A 13 9.87 0.36 -13.97
CA THR A 13 8.93 0.96 -14.93
C THR A 13 7.64 1.37 -14.24
N TYR A 14 7.67 2.57 -13.64
CA TYR A 14 6.46 3.27 -13.24
C TYR A 14 5.49 3.37 -14.44
N GLY A 15 4.43 2.55 -14.44
CA GLY A 15 3.32 2.66 -15.39
C GLY A 15 3.32 1.69 -16.57
N GLU A 16 4.31 0.80 -16.70
CA GLU A 16 4.20 -0.38 -17.56
C GLU A 16 4.07 -1.59 -16.64
N VAL A 17 2.83 -1.98 -16.33
CA VAL A 17 2.60 -3.40 -16.03
C VAL A 17 3.11 -4.14 -17.26
N GLU A 18 4.13 -5.01 -17.10
CA GLU A 18 4.38 -6.04 -18.11
C GLU A 18 3.00 -6.59 -18.50
N GLU A 19 2.69 -6.61 -19.79
CA GLU A 19 1.43 -7.17 -20.28
C GLU A 19 1.31 -8.57 -19.67
N ILE A 20 0.53 -8.67 -18.59
CA ILE A 20 0.15 -9.94 -18.00
C ILE A 20 -0.57 -10.61 -19.15
N GLU A 21 0.00 -11.67 -19.72
CA GLU A 21 -0.61 -12.40 -20.83
C GLU A 21 -2.07 -12.69 -20.43
N GLU A 22 -3.02 -11.96 -21.03
CA GLU A 22 -4.46 -12.02 -20.69
C GLU A 22 -5.04 -13.43 -20.86
N ASP A 23 -4.29 -14.34 -21.48
CA ASP A 23 -4.65 -15.72 -21.83
C ASP A 23 -4.17 -16.76 -20.79
N SER A 24 -3.52 -16.34 -19.71
CA SER A 24 -3.26 -17.18 -18.54
C SER A 24 -4.48 -17.16 -17.62
N GLU A 25 -5.22 -18.27 -17.51
CA GLU A 25 -6.25 -18.47 -16.47
C GLU A 25 -5.67 -18.40 -15.03
N GLU A 26 -4.35 -18.20 -14.87
CA GLU A 26 -3.66 -18.15 -13.59
C GLU A 26 -3.60 -16.71 -13.03
N VAL A 27 -4.18 -16.53 -11.84
CA VAL A 27 -4.04 -15.31 -11.04
C VAL A 27 -2.61 -15.23 -10.52
N GLN A 28 -1.84 -14.25 -10.99
CA GLN A 28 -0.48 -14.04 -10.50
C GLN A 28 -0.50 -13.27 -9.16
N PRO A 29 0.04 -13.83 -8.07
CA PRO A 29 0.14 -13.14 -6.80
C PRO A 29 1.20 -12.02 -6.90
N ILE A 30 0.83 -10.80 -6.48
CA ILE A 30 1.74 -9.63 -6.50
C ILE A 30 2.65 -9.55 -5.26
N GLY A 31 2.26 -10.19 -4.15
CA GLY A 31 3.03 -10.18 -2.91
C GLY A 31 2.18 -10.46 -1.67
N ASP A 32 2.85 -10.43 -0.51
CA ASP A 32 2.24 -10.59 0.81
C ASP A 32 2.29 -9.29 1.60
N ILE A 33 1.25 -9.05 2.40
CA ILE A 33 1.18 -7.94 3.37
C ILE A 33 0.95 -8.53 4.76
N VAL A 34 1.83 -8.19 5.71
CA VAL A 34 1.74 -8.64 7.10
C VAL A 34 1.59 -7.43 8.01
N ILE A 35 0.40 -7.27 8.60
CA ILE A 35 0.08 -6.16 9.52
C ILE A 35 0.04 -6.66 10.96
N SER A 36 0.81 -6.03 11.85
CA SER A 36 0.67 -6.23 13.30
C SER A 36 -0.50 -5.40 13.82
N LEU A 37 -1.61 -6.06 14.18
CA LEU A 37 -2.80 -5.40 14.72
C LEU A 37 -2.57 -4.77 16.10
N GLU A 38 -1.77 -5.41 16.95
CA GLU A 38 -1.38 -4.84 18.25
C GLU A 38 -0.65 -3.51 18.05
N LYS A 39 0.28 -3.48 17.09
CA LYS A 39 1.04 -2.27 16.81
C LYS A 39 0.20 -1.19 16.12
N ALA A 40 -0.69 -1.58 15.21
CA ALA A 40 -1.65 -0.65 14.61
C ALA A 40 -2.59 -0.04 15.66
N LEU A 41 -2.98 -0.80 16.68
CA LEU A 41 -3.77 -0.26 17.79
C LEU A 41 -2.98 0.80 18.57
N GLU A 42 -1.73 0.52 18.93
CA GLU A 42 -0.84 1.49 19.61
C GLU A 42 -0.68 2.77 18.77
N GLN A 43 -0.41 2.63 17.46
CA GLN A 43 -0.24 3.76 16.55
C GLN A 43 -1.52 4.59 16.40
N SER A 44 -2.69 3.95 16.31
CA SER A 44 -3.96 4.67 16.25
C SER A 44 -4.20 5.54 17.49
N MET A 45 -3.79 5.06 18.67
CA MET A 45 -3.88 5.83 19.90
C MET A 45 -2.86 6.96 19.94
N GLU A 46 -1.63 6.72 19.49
CA GLU A 46 -0.55 7.71 19.46
C GLU A 46 -0.87 8.87 18.49
N TYR A 47 -1.41 8.55 17.31
CA TYR A 47 -1.76 9.53 16.29
C TYR A 47 -3.16 10.12 16.45
N GLY A 48 -3.96 9.58 17.37
CA GLY A 48 -5.26 10.14 17.74
C GLY A 48 -6.37 9.89 16.72
N HIS A 49 -6.33 8.76 16.00
CA HIS A 49 -7.35 8.35 15.03
C HIS A 49 -7.89 6.95 15.31
N SER A 50 -8.92 6.51 14.57
CA SER A 50 -9.54 5.21 14.80
C SER A 50 -8.62 4.05 14.43
N PHE A 51 -8.76 2.92 15.13
CA PHE A 51 -8.05 1.69 14.80
C PHE A 51 -8.35 1.23 13.36
N GLU A 52 -9.61 1.33 12.92
CA GLU A 52 -10.02 1.03 11.55
C GLU A 52 -9.27 1.88 10.53
N ARG A 53 -9.11 3.18 10.82
CA ARG A 53 -8.34 4.08 9.96
C ARG A 53 -6.89 3.64 9.85
N GLU A 54 -6.25 3.30 10.97
CA GLU A 54 -4.84 2.89 10.95
C GLU A 54 -4.64 1.61 10.14
N VAL A 55 -5.50 0.60 10.34
CA VAL A 55 -5.42 -0.65 9.57
C VAL A 55 -5.67 -0.40 8.08
N ALA A 56 -6.67 0.41 7.73
CA ALA A 56 -6.94 0.76 6.34
C ALA A 56 -5.78 1.53 5.70
N TYR A 57 -5.19 2.47 6.43
CA TYR A 57 -4.02 3.22 5.99
C TYR A 57 -2.81 2.31 5.76
N LEU A 58 -2.46 1.46 6.74
CA LEU A 58 -1.35 0.51 6.59
C LEU A 58 -1.56 -0.46 5.43
N THR A 59 -2.81 -0.89 5.20
CA THR A 59 -3.15 -1.75 4.06
C THR A 59 -2.93 -1.02 2.72
N ALA A 60 -3.44 0.20 2.60
CA ALA A 60 -3.28 1.01 1.39
C ALA A 60 -1.80 1.32 1.12
N HIS A 61 -1.07 1.73 2.15
CA HIS A 61 0.36 1.99 2.11
C HIS A 61 1.15 0.77 1.63
N SER A 62 0.89 -0.41 2.21
CA SER A 62 1.55 -1.64 1.79
C SER A 62 1.19 -2.09 0.39
N MET A 63 -0.06 -1.94 -0.03
CA MET A 63 -0.44 -2.20 -1.42
C MET A 63 0.30 -1.30 -2.40
N LEU A 64 0.50 -0.03 -2.07
CA LEU A 64 1.27 0.89 -2.90
C LEU A 64 2.74 0.45 -3.03
N HIS A 65 3.35 -0.03 -1.93
CA HIS A 65 4.68 -0.64 -2.01
C HIS A 65 4.71 -1.89 -2.90
N LEU A 66 3.70 -2.77 -2.81
CA LEU A 66 3.60 -3.93 -3.71
C LEU A 66 3.41 -3.55 -5.18
N LEU A 67 2.91 -2.34 -5.46
CA LEU A 67 2.74 -1.79 -6.81
C LEU A 67 3.95 -0.97 -7.29
N GLY A 68 5.05 -0.98 -6.54
CA GLY A 68 6.29 -0.28 -6.90
C GLY A 68 6.32 1.21 -6.56
N TYR A 69 5.38 1.71 -5.75
CA TYR A 69 5.51 3.06 -5.18
C TYR A 69 6.42 3.03 -3.96
N ASP A 70 7.34 3.99 -3.89
CA ASP A 70 8.20 4.20 -2.73
C ASP A 70 8.07 5.64 -2.21
N HIS A 71 8.78 5.95 -1.13
CA HIS A 71 8.83 7.27 -0.51
C HIS A 71 10.24 7.63 -0.02
N GLU A 72 11.29 7.07 -0.62
CA GLU A 72 12.69 7.37 -0.27
C GLU A 72 13.08 8.80 -0.63
N THR A 73 12.60 9.31 -1.77
CA THR A 73 12.79 10.72 -2.18
C THR A 73 11.57 11.58 -1.89
N GLU A 74 11.76 12.90 -1.83
CA GLU A 74 10.68 13.85 -1.60
C GLU A 74 9.61 13.82 -2.71
N GLU A 75 10.03 13.58 -3.94
CA GLU A 75 9.14 13.51 -5.10
C GLU A 75 8.27 12.25 -5.06
N GLU A 76 8.88 11.09 -4.81
CA GLU A 76 8.18 9.82 -4.65
C GLU A 76 7.22 9.86 -3.47
N ARG A 77 7.67 10.38 -2.32
CA ARG A 77 6.85 10.56 -1.12
C ARG A 77 5.60 11.40 -1.41
N LYS A 78 5.72 12.45 -2.21
CA LYS A 78 4.59 13.28 -2.59
C LYS A 78 3.58 12.48 -3.44
N ILE A 79 4.05 11.75 -4.44
CA ILE A 79 3.21 10.91 -5.31
C ILE A 79 2.50 9.82 -4.50
N MET A 80 3.24 9.11 -3.66
CA MET A 80 2.69 8.03 -2.83
C MET A 80 1.64 8.57 -1.87
N ARG A 81 1.90 9.71 -1.22
CA ARG A 81 0.96 10.34 -0.31
C ARG A 81 -0.33 10.80 -0.99
N GLU A 82 -0.25 11.34 -2.21
CA GLU A 82 -1.44 11.70 -2.98
C GLU A 82 -2.33 10.47 -3.25
N LYS A 83 -1.71 9.32 -3.54
CA LYS A 83 -2.42 8.05 -3.74
C LYS A 83 -3.02 7.49 -2.46
N GLU A 84 -2.30 7.54 -1.34
CA GLU A 84 -2.84 7.17 -0.03
C GLU A 84 -4.07 8.00 0.31
N GLU A 85 -3.99 9.32 0.13
CA GLU A 85 -5.11 10.24 0.39
C GLU A 85 -6.31 9.94 -0.54
N GLU A 86 -6.07 9.63 -1.82
CA GLU A 86 -7.11 9.23 -2.78
C GLU A 86 -7.81 7.92 -2.36
N VAL A 87 -7.06 6.90 -1.96
CA VAL A 87 -7.61 5.60 -1.53
C VAL A 87 -8.45 5.77 -0.26
N MET A 88 -7.93 6.48 0.74
CA MET A 88 -8.64 6.71 2.00
C MET A 88 -9.94 7.51 1.79
N ALA A 89 -9.92 8.50 0.88
CA ALA A 89 -11.10 9.25 0.50
C ALA A 89 -12.16 8.36 -0.17
N ARG A 90 -11.76 7.46 -1.08
CA ARG A 90 -12.67 6.50 -1.73
C ARG A 90 -13.31 5.53 -0.75
N LEU A 91 -12.58 5.16 0.30
CA LEU A 91 -13.10 4.32 1.40
C LEU A 91 -13.97 5.09 2.39
N ASN A 92 -14.12 6.42 2.24
CA ASN A 92 -14.77 7.32 3.19
C ASN A 92 -14.16 7.27 4.60
N ILE A 93 -12.85 7.04 4.69
CA ILE A 93 -12.12 7.02 5.94
C ILE A 93 -11.34 8.33 6.07
N GLY A 94 -11.91 9.28 6.81
CA GLY A 94 -11.33 10.59 7.04
C GLY A 94 -10.13 10.57 8.00
N ARG A 95 -9.50 11.74 8.18
CA ARG A 95 -8.59 11.99 9.31
C ARG A 95 -9.37 12.24 10.59
#